data_AF-A2EL09-F1
#
_entry.id   AF-A2EL09-F1
#
_cell.length_a   1.000
_cell.length_b   1.000
_cell.length_c   1.000
_cell.angle_alpha   90.00
_cell.angle_beta   90.00
_cell.angle_gamma   90.00
#
_symmetry.space_group_name_H-M   'P 1'
#
loop_
_entity.id
_entity.type
_entity.pdbx_description
1 polymer ?
#
loop_
_entity_poly.entity_id
_entity_poly.type
_entity_poly.pdbx_seq_one_letter_code
_entity_poly.pdbx_strand_id
1 'polypeptide(L)'
;MKAPRRLPEDFLYNIPQERAGNRDRIGLPVLNSILDSRIGQMTAITLPTDKERMNLLHEINAIPDSSSKLTSFLDFMISQLDIQSRKYYSTQDELRNLKNRVNNNVFDPSIDERIERLAKILNVQPSKIESKVAELENQRNETIFQYEADYQQCLEALNCPRYGLSNAIEKLLKENDKLHEVTANDRGLISKHSRELLSEEEEPTSSQISASSIKLDSSSSNGGFVTPGKRNQADLVKDILSGLDSA
;
A
#
# COMPACT_ATOMS: atom_id res chain seq x y z
N MET A 1 5.95 -43.58 -40.63
CA MET A 1 5.02 -42.57 -41.18
C MET A 1 3.67 -43.25 -41.42
N LYS A 2 2.65 -42.90 -40.63
CA LYS A 2 1.32 -43.53 -40.65
C LYS A 2 0.36 -42.60 -41.41
N ALA A 3 -0.26 -43.10 -42.48
CA ALA A 3 -1.24 -42.35 -43.26
C ALA A 3 -2.51 -42.03 -42.43
N PRO A 4 -3.19 -40.89 -42.67
CA PRO A 4 -4.42 -40.55 -41.96
C PRO A 4 -5.57 -41.46 -42.39
N ARG A 5 -6.33 -41.98 -41.41
CA ARG A 5 -7.55 -42.74 -41.66
C ARG A 5 -8.57 -41.81 -42.33
N ARG A 6 -8.97 -42.13 -43.57
CA ARG A 6 -10.17 -41.55 -44.20
C ARG A 6 -11.40 -42.11 -43.49
N LEU A 7 -12.29 -41.23 -43.04
CA LEU A 7 -13.61 -41.62 -42.54
C LEU A 7 -14.50 -42.09 -43.70
N PRO A 8 -15.41 -43.06 -43.48
CA PRO A 8 -16.31 -43.55 -44.54
C PRO A 8 -17.30 -42.45 -44.99
N GLU A 9 -17.52 -42.33 -46.30
CA GLU A 9 -18.41 -41.31 -46.90
C GLU A 9 -19.91 -41.51 -46.58
N ASP A 10 -20.27 -42.63 -45.95
CA ASP A 10 -21.67 -42.98 -45.66
C ASP A 10 -22.24 -42.30 -44.40
N PHE A 11 -21.44 -41.48 -43.70
CA PHE A 11 -21.91 -40.70 -42.53
C PHE A 11 -22.53 -39.33 -42.88
N LEU A 12 -22.63 -38.97 -44.17
CA LEU A 12 -23.07 -37.64 -44.60
C LEU A 12 -24.46 -37.54 -45.24
N TYR A 13 -25.29 -38.59 -45.17
CA TYR A 13 -26.66 -38.51 -45.68
C TYR A 13 -27.66 -39.20 -44.77
N ASN A 14 -28.03 -38.52 -43.68
CA ASN A 14 -29.39 -38.54 -43.12
C ASN A 14 -29.47 -37.58 -41.92
N ILE A 15 -29.41 -36.28 -42.21
CA ILE A 15 -29.98 -35.27 -41.31
C ILE A 15 -31.40 -35.03 -41.82
N PRO A 16 -32.45 -35.28 -41.01
CA PRO A 16 -33.82 -35.01 -41.43
C PRO A 16 -33.98 -33.53 -41.76
N GLN A 17 -34.26 -33.19 -43.03
CA GLN A 17 -34.48 -31.83 -43.51
C GLN A 17 -35.77 -31.18 -42.94
N GLU A 18 -36.60 -31.91 -42.21
CA GLU A 18 -37.91 -31.43 -41.75
C GLU A 18 -37.92 -30.71 -40.38
N ARG A 19 -36.76 -30.41 -39.79
CA ARG A 19 -36.68 -29.65 -38.50
C ARG A 19 -36.09 -28.24 -38.61
N ALA A 20 -35.87 -27.70 -39.81
CA ALA A 20 -35.33 -26.35 -40.00
C ALA A 20 -36.39 -25.24 -39.95
N GLY A 21 -37.63 -25.49 -40.41
CA GLY A 21 -38.61 -24.42 -40.68
C GLY A 21 -39.15 -23.61 -39.48
N ASN A 22 -38.87 -24.01 -38.24
CA ASN A 22 -39.44 -23.37 -37.03
C ASN A 22 -38.40 -22.85 -36.01
N ARG A 23 -37.14 -23.27 -36.08
CA ARG A 23 -36.08 -22.74 -35.19
C ARG A 23 -35.51 -21.42 -35.71
N ASP A 24 -35.52 -21.23 -37.03
CA ASP A 24 -35.01 -20.03 -37.68
C ASP A 24 -35.91 -18.80 -37.48
N ARG A 25 -37.19 -19.00 -37.15
CA ARG A 25 -38.15 -17.89 -36.96
C ARG A 25 -37.92 -17.08 -35.68
N ILE A 26 -37.36 -17.70 -34.64
CA ILE A 26 -37.12 -17.05 -33.34
C ILE A 26 -35.62 -16.83 -33.11
N GLY A 27 -34.76 -17.74 -33.59
CA GLY A 27 -33.32 -17.63 -33.41
C GLY A 27 -32.67 -16.53 -34.26
N LEU A 28 -33.13 -16.33 -35.50
CA LEU A 28 -32.53 -15.36 -36.42
C LEU A 28 -32.75 -13.89 -35.99
N PRO A 29 -33.95 -13.49 -35.52
CA PRO A 29 -34.16 -12.14 -34.98
C PRO A 29 -33.33 -11.86 -33.71
N VAL A 30 -33.21 -12.86 -32.82
CA VAL A 30 -32.40 -12.73 -31.60
C VAL A 30 -30.91 -12.61 -31.96
N LEU A 31 -30.43 -13.43 -32.89
CA LEU A 31 -29.05 -13.36 -33.38
C LEU A 31 -28.74 -12.01 -34.02
N ASN A 32 -29.62 -11.50 -34.87
CA ASN A 32 -29.48 -10.16 -35.44
C ASN A 32 -29.44 -9.07 -34.37
N SER A 33 -30.34 -9.12 -33.40
CA SER A 33 -30.33 -8.16 -32.29
C SER A 33 -29.02 -8.21 -31.47
N ILE A 34 -28.48 -9.41 -31.25
CA ILE A 34 -27.17 -9.57 -30.59
C ILE A 34 -26.05 -9.00 -31.46
N LEU A 35 -26.04 -9.29 -32.76
CA LEU A 35 -25.04 -8.78 -33.69
C LEU A 35 -25.06 -7.25 -33.76
N ASP A 36 -26.23 -6.65 -33.95
CA ASP A 36 -26.40 -5.20 -34.01
C ASP A 36 -25.95 -4.53 -32.71
N SER A 37 -26.28 -5.14 -31.56
CA SER A 37 -25.82 -4.68 -30.24
C SER A 37 -24.30 -4.75 -30.11
N ARG A 38 -23.66 -5.85 -30.56
CA ARG A 38 -22.20 -6.02 -30.50
C ARG A 38 -21.46 -5.10 -31.46
N ILE A 39 -21.97 -4.91 -32.67
CA ILE A 39 -21.43 -3.96 -33.63
C ILE A 39 -21.58 -2.53 -33.08
N GLY A 40 -22.71 -2.20 -32.46
CA GLY A 40 -22.93 -0.92 -31.78
C GLY A 40 -21.95 -0.67 -30.64
N GLN A 41 -21.70 -1.68 -29.79
CA GLN A 41 -20.69 -1.59 -28.73
C GLN A 41 -19.29 -1.37 -29.29
N MET A 42 -18.93 -2.11 -30.35
CA MET A 42 -17.63 -1.98 -31.00
C MET A 42 -17.45 -0.59 -31.64
N THR A 43 -18.53 -0.04 -32.19
CA THR A 43 -18.57 1.32 -32.74
C THR A 43 -18.37 2.35 -31.62
N ALA A 44 -19.04 2.17 -30.47
CA ALA A 44 -18.94 3.09 -29.34
C ALA A 44 -17.54 3.14 -28.69
N ILE A 45 -16.80 2.03 -28.69
CA ILE A 45 -15.43 1.99 -28.16
C ILE A 45 -14.37 2.38 -29.20
N THR A 46 -14.75 2.51 -30.46
CA THR A 46 -13.84 2.95 -31.53
C THR A 46 -13.71 4.48 -31.48
N LEU A 47 -12.47 4.96 -31.53
CA LEU A 47 -12.21 6.41 -31.47
C LEU A 47 -12.81 7.11 -32.71
N PRO A 48 -13.47 8.26 -32.56
CA PRO A 48 -14.05 9.00 -33.69
C PRO A 48 -13.02 9.45 -34.74
N THR A 49 -11.74 9.49 -34.36
CA THR A 49 -10.62 9.80 -35.26
C THR A 49 -10.31 8.66 -36.21
N ASP A 50 -10.64 7.42 -35.85
CA ASP A 50 -10.39 6.22 -36.66
C ASP A 50 -11.56 5.99 -37.64
N LYS A 51 -11.63 6.86 -38.65
CA LYS A 51 -12.72 6.89 -39.64
C LYS A 51 -12.84 5.57 -40.40
N GLU A 52 -11.73 4.91 -40.70
CA GLU A 52 -11.71 3.66 -41.46
C GLU A 52 -12.43 2.54 -40.70
N ARG A 53 -12.12 2.37 -39.41
CA ARG A 53 -12.79 1.35 -38.58
C ARG A 53 -14.26 1.66 -38.34
N MET A 54 -14.59 2.93 -38.15
CA MET A 54 -15.99 3.36 -38.02
C MET A 54 -16.79 3.05 -39.29
N ASN A 55 -16.23 3.36 -40.46
CA ASN A 55 -16.88 3.07 -41.74
C ASN A 55 -17.10 1.56 -41.94
N LEU A 56 -16.09 0.73 -41.66
CA LEU A 56 -16.20 -0.73 -41.75
C LEU A 56 -17.29 -1.29 -40.81
N LEU A 57 -17.39 -0.79 -39.57
CA LEU A 57 -18.44 -1.22 -38.65
C LEU A 57 -19.84 -0.80 -39.12
N HIS A 58 -19.97 0.39 -39.71
CA HIS A 58 -21.23 0.83 -40.31
C HIS A 58 -21.61 0.00 -41.56
N GLU A 59 -20.64 -0.36 -42.39
CA GLU A 59 -20.83 -1.26 -43.54
C GLU A 59 -21.29 -2.64 -43.11
N ILE A 60 -20.65 -3.23 -42.09
CA ILE A 60 -21.04 -4.52 -41.52
C ILE A 60 -22.45 -4.46 -40.94
N ASN A 61 -22.79 -3.37 -40.24
CA ASN A 61 -24.13 -3.20 -39.68
C ASN A 61 -25.23 -3.11 -40.75
N ALA A 62 -24.89 -2.54 -41.92
CA ALA A 62 -25.81 -2.38 -43.04
C ALA A 62 -26.10 -3.69 -43.79
N ILE A 63 -25.34 -4.77 -43.56
CA ILE A 63 -25.59 -6.07 -44.18
C ILE A 63 -26.94 -6.62 -43.68
N PRO A 64 -27.90 -6.95 -44.57
CA PRO A 64 -29.22 -7.42 -44.14
C PRO A 64 -29.22 -8.90 -43.73
N ASP A 65 -28.33 -9.71 -44.32
CA ASP A 65 -28.23 -11.14 -44.04
C ASP A 65 -27.44 -11.41 -42.76
N SER A 66 -28.04 -12.13 -41.82
CA SER A 66 -27.46 -12.46 -40.51
C SER A 66 -26.16 -13.26 -40.61
N SER A 67 -26.12 -14.21 -41.55
CA SER A 67 -24.96 -15.09 -41.74
C SER A 67 -23.78 -14.29 -42.26
N SER A 68 -23.98 -13.52 -43.33
CA SER A 68 -22.97 -12.65 -43.92
C SER A 68 -22.51 -11.56 -42.94
N LYS A 69 -23.44 -10.96 -42.18
CA LYS A 69 -23.12 -9.98 -41.13
C LYS A 69 -22.22 -10.57 -40.05
N LEU A 70 -22.54 -11.77 -39.55
CA LEU A 70 -21.73 -12.47 -38.57
C LEU A 70 -20.32 -12.75 -39.10
N THR A 71 -20.20 -13.27 -40.33
CA THR A 71 -18.90 -13.55 -40.94
C THR A 71 -18.05 -12.28 -41.05
N SER A 72 -18.60 -11.20 -41.63
CA SER A 72 -17.85 -9.94 -41.77
C SER A 72 -17.49 -9.32 -40.41
N PHE A 73 -18.37 -9.44 -39.41
CA PHE A 73 -18.06 -9.00 -38.05
C PHE A 73 -16.94 -9.81 -37.41
N LEU A 74 -16.93 -11.14 -37.59
CA LEU A 74 -15.85 -12.00 -37.09
C LEU A 74 -14.52 -11.71 -37.80
N ASP A 75 -14.53 -11.51 -39.12
CA ASP A 75 -13.34 -11.13 -39.88
C ASP A 75 -12.76 -9.79 -39.40
N PHE A 76 -13.64 -8.82 -39.14
CA PHE A 76 -13.26 -7.56 -38.51
C PHE A 76 -12.61 -7.81 -37.14
N MET A 77 -13.23 -8.61 -36.27
CA MET A 77 -12.70 -8.89 -34.93
C MET A 77 -11.34 -9.59 -34.97
N ILE A 78 -11.16 -10.55 -35.88
CA ILE A 78 -9.89 -11.25 -36.08
C ILE A 78 -8.80 -10.26 -36.53
N SER A 79 -9.12 -9.39 -37.49
CA SER A 79 -8.19 -8.35 -37.96
C SER A 79 -7.79 -7.39 -36.82
N GLN A 80 -8.76 -6.94 -36.01
CA GLN A 80 -8.47 -6.06 -34.87
C GLN A 80 -7.58 -6.74 -33.83
N LEU A 81 -7.83 -8.01 -33.55
CA LEU A 81 -7.02 -8.78 -32.60
C LEU A 81 -5.57 -8.94 -33.09
N ASP A 82 -5.35 -9.19 -34.38
CA ASP A 82 -4.02 -9.27 -34.97
C ASP A 82 -3.28 -7.92 -34.88
N ILE A 83 -3.94 -6.82 -35.28
CA ILE A 83 -3.37 -5.46 -35.20
C ILE A 83 -2.99 -5.11 -33.74
N GLN A 84 -3.88 -5.39 -32.79
CA GLN A 84 -3.63 -5.12 -31.38
C GLN A 84 -2.49 -5.98 -30.83
N SER A 85 -2.43 -7.26 -31.21
CA SER A 85 -1.37 -8.17 -30.79
C SER A 85 0.00 -7.70 -31.28
N ARG A 86 0.10 -7.30 -32.56
CA ARG A 86 1.34 -6.75 -33.13
C ARG A 86 1.78 -5.48 -32.41
N LYS A 87 0.85 -4.55 -32.15
CA LYS A 87 1.14 -3.33 -31.38
C LYS A 87 1.64 -3.64 -29.98
N TYR A 88 0.98 -4.56 -29.29
CA TYR A 88 1.38 -5.00 -27.95
C TYR A 88 2.82 -5.53 -27.93
N TYR A 89 3.18 -6.45 -28.85
CA TYR A 89 4.54 -6.99 -28.91
C TYR A 89 5.58 -5.92 -29.29
N SER A 90 5.26 -5.03 -30.23
CA SER A 90 6.15 -3.90 -30.59
C SER A 90 6.44 -3.01 -29.38
N THR A 91 5.39 -2.59 -28.66
CA THR A 91 5.54 -1.74 -27.46
C THR A 91 6.27 -2.49 -26.34
N GLN A 92 6.03 -3.79 -26.19
CA GLN A 92 6.74 -4.61 -25.21
C GLN A 92 8.25 -4.69 -25.52
N ASP A 93 8.62 -4.84 -26.78
CA ASP A 93 10.02 -4.83 -27.21
C ASP A 93 10.67 -3.45 -27.02
N GLU A 94 9.96 -2.36 -27.33
CA GLU A 94 10.41 -1.00 -27.05
C GLU A 94 10.65 -0.77 -25.55
N LEU A 95 9.73 -1.22 -24.69
CA LEU A 95 9.88 -1.13 -23.24
C LEU A 95 11.06 -1.96 -22.74
N ARG A 96 11.27 -3.16 -23.30
CA ARG A 96 12.44 -3.99 -22.99
C ARG A 96 13.73 -3.29 -23.39
N ASN A 97 13.77 -2.68 -24.57
CA ASN A 97 14.91 -1.92 -25.05
C ASN A 97 15.18 -0.69 -24.17
N LEU A 98 14.14 0.05 -23.79
CA LEU A 98 14.26 1.19 -22.89
C LEU A 98 14.76 0.76 -21.50
N LYS A 99 14.21 -0.31 -20.94
CA LYS A 99 14.66 -0.89 -19.68
C LYS A 99 16.14 -1.28 -19.73
N ASN A 100 16.57 -1.88 -20.84
CA ASN A 100 17.99 -2.23 -21.04
C ASN A 100 18.87 -0.98 -21.16
N ARG A 101 18.41 0.08 -21.83
CA ARG A 101 19.14 1.37 -21.90
C ARG A 101 19.33 2.01 -20.53
N VAL A 102 18.27 2.02 -19.72
CA VAL A 102 18.30 2.55 -18.35
C VAL A 102 19.22 1.70 -17.47
N ASN A 103 19.08 0.37 -17.49
CA ASN A 103 19.93 -0.52 -16.69
C ASN A 103 21.42 -0.46 -17.08
N ASN A 104 21.71 -0.24 -18.36
CA ASN A 104 23.09 -0.15 -18.84
C ASN A 104 23.69 1.25 -18.69
N ASN A 105 22.99 2.20 -18.05
CA ASN A 105 23.41 3.61 -17.94
C ASN A 105 23.96 4.15 -19.25
N VAL A 106 23.31 3.79 -20.38
CA VAL A 106 23.66 4.38 -21.67
C VAL A 106 23.02 5.77 -21.69
N PHE A 107 23.63 6.66 -20.92
CA PHE A 107 23.37 8.08 -20.95
C PHE A 107 23.80 8.60 -22.31
N ASP A 108 22.93 9.37 -22.92
CA ASP A 108 23.20 10.00 -24.19
C ASP A 108 24.32 11.01 -23.95
N PRO A 109 25.51 10.87 -24.58
CA PRO A 109 26.63 11.79 -24.36
C PRO A 109 26.25 13.25 -24.67
N SER A 110 25.21 13.45 -25.49
CA SER A 110 24.63 14.77 -25.74
C SER A 110 24.03 15.43 -24.49
N ILE A 111 23.44 14.64 -23.58
CA ILE A 111 22.85 15.13 -22.33
C ILE A 111 23.96 15.49 -21.35
N ASP A 112 25.00 14.67 -21.23
CA ASP A 112 26.13 14.94 -20.33
C ASP A 112 26.89 16.19 -20.76
N GLU A 113 27.13 16.38 -22.07
CA GLU A 113 27.71 17.62 -22.58
C GLU A 113 26.82 18.84 -22.30
N ARG A 114 25.50 18.68 -22.37
CA ARG A 114 24.54 19.76 -22.08
C ARG A 114 24.50 20.08 -20.59
N ILE A 115 24.59 19.07 -19.72
CA ILE A 115 24.71 19.23 -18.27
C ILE A 115 26.02 19.94 -17.95
N GLU A 116 27.13 19.56 -18.57
CA GLU A 116 28.43 20.20 -18.36
C GLU A 116 28.43 21.67 -18.81
N ARG A 117 27.79 21.97 -19.96
CA ARG A 117 27.57 23.36 -20.42
C ARG A 117 26.72 24.16 -19.44
N LEU A 118 25.63 23.59 -18.93
CA LEU A 118 24.77 24.25 -17.94
C LEU A 118 25.48 24.45 -16.60
N ALA A 119 26.27 23.48 -16.15
CA ALA A 119 27.11 23.59 -14.95
C ALA A 119 28.14 24.71 -15.08
N LYS A 120 28.76 24.86 -16.27
CA LYS A 120 29.65 25.99 -16.59
C LYS A 120 28.92 27.34 -16.56
N ILE A 121 27.73 27.44 -17.15
CA ILE A 121 26.92 28.68 -17.19
C ILE A 121 26.46 29.08 -15.77
N LEU A 122 26.00 28.11 -14.98
CA LEU A 122 25.52 28.34 -13.61
C LEU A 122 26.68 28.52 -12.62
N ASN A 123 27.93 28.36 -13.05
CA ASN A 123 29.13 28.41 -12.23
C ASN A 123 29.10 27.42 -11.04
N VAL A 124 28.28 26.38 -11.16
CA VAL A 124 28.16 25.28 -10.21
C VAL A 124 29.14 24.21 -10.66
N GLN A 125 30.42 24.47 -10.41
CA GLN A 125 31.46 23.48 -10.62
C GLN A 125 31.41 22.46 -9.47
N PRO A 126 31.40 21.15 -9.73
CA PRO A 126 31.38 20.14 -8.68
C PRO A 126 32.53 20.30 -7.69
N SER A 127 33.70 20.76 -8.15
CA SER A 127 34.86 21.06 -7.31
C SER A 127 34.62 22.17 -6.28
N LYS A 128 33.76 23.16 -6.57
CA LYS A 128 33.39 24.20 -5.59
C LYS A 128 32.41 23.68 -4.55
N ILE A 129 31.51 22.78 -4.92
CA ILE A 129 30.59 22.14 -3.98
C ILE A 129 31.37 21.24 -3.04
N GLU A 130 32.25 20.38 -3.57
CA GLU A 130 33.09 19.48 -2.78
C GLU A 130 33.98 20.26 -1.80
N SER A 131 34.61 21.35 -2.25
CA SER A 131 35.39 22.23 -1.37
C SER A 131 34.54 22.85 -0.27
N LYS A 132 33.30 23.27 -0.57
CA LYS A 132 32.42 23.89 0.42
C LYS A 132 31.87 22.88 1.42
N VAL A 133 31.58 21.66 0.98
CA VAL A 133 31.17 20.55 1.87
C VAL A 133 32.33 20.20 2.81
N ALA A 134 33.56 20.08 2.32
CA ALA A 134 34.74 19.83 3.15
C ALA A 134 34.99 20.96 4.17
N GLU A 135 34.82 22.23 3.77
CA GLU A 135 34.88 23.37 4.71
C GLU A 135 33.82 23.28 5.82
N LEU A 136 32.57 22.93 5.46
CA LEU A 136 31.48 22.80 6.43
C LEU A 136 31.68 21.63 7.39
N GLU A 137 32.23 20.50 6.90
CA GLU A 137 32.57 19.36 7.76
C GLU A 137 33.70 19.71 8.74
N ASN A 138 34.72 20.44 8.31
CA ASN A 138 35.79 20.89 9.18
C ASN A 138 35.28 21.87 10.27
N GLN A 139 34.45 22.84 9.89
CA GLN A 139 33.83 23.78 10.84
C GLN A 139 32.93 23.07 11.86
N ARG A 140 32.15 22.08 11.42
CA ARG A 140 31.34 21.24 12.31
C ARG A 140 32.22 20.50 13.32
N ASN A 141 33.33 19.91 12.87
CA ASN A 141 34.22 19.17 13.76
C ASN A 141 34.87 20.10 14.80
N GLU A 142 35.32 21.29 14.40
CA GLU A 142 35.87 22.30 15.33
C GLU A 142 34.86 22.70 16.43
N THR A 143 33.60 22.95 16.07
CA THR A 143 32.57 23.27 17.07
C THR A 143 32.31 22.11 18.04
N ILE A 144 32.28 20.87 17.57
CA ILE A 144 32.09 19.68 18.43
C ILE A 144 33.27 19.51 19.41
N PHE A 145 34.50 19.72 18.95
CA PHE A 145 35.68 19.68 19.82
C PHE A 145 35.64 20.76 20.90
N GLN A 146 35.13 21.95 20.58
CA GLN A 146 34.97 23.04 21.54
C GLN A 146 33.94 22.69 22.63
N TYR A 147 32.77 22.17 22.24
CA TYR A 147 31.73 21.78 23.20
C TYR A 147 32.16 20.62 24.12
N GLU A 148 32.92 19.65 23.60
CA GLU A 148 33.44 18.54 24.40
C GLU A 148 34.48 19.01 25.42
N ALA A 149 35.33 19.98 25.04
CA ALA A 149 36.30 20.59 25.95
C ALA A 149 35.61 21.38 27.08
N ASP A 150 34.62 22.20 26.75
CA ASP A 150 33.83 22.97 27.73
C ASP A 150 33.05 22.03 28.67
N TYR A 151 32.49 20.94 28.14
CA TYR A 151 31.82 19.92 28.94
C TYR A 151 32.78 19.22 29.92
N GLN A 152 33.97 18.86 29.46
CA GLN A 152 35.00 18.25 30.30
C GLN A 152 35.46 19.21 31.40
N GLN A 153 35.63 20.49 31.08
CA GLN A 153 36.00 21.53 32.04
C GLN A 153 34.90 21.76 33.09
N CYS A 154 33.62 21.73 32.67
CA CYS A 154 32.48 21.80 33.59
C CYS A 154 32.44 20.58 34.53
N LEU A 155 32.73 19.37 34.04
CA LEU A 155 32.77 18.15 34.85
C LEU A 155 33.89 18.21 35.90
N GLU A 156 35.07 18.70 35.53
CA GLU A 156 36.19 18.90 36.44
C GLU A 156 35.86 19.95 37.51
N ALA A 157 35.27 21.09 37.12
CA ALA A 157 34.87 22.14 38.05
C ALA A 157 33.81 21.67 39.06
N LEU A 158 32.89 20.80 38.63
CA LEU A 158 31.83 20.24 39.47
C LEU A 158 32.28 19.00 40.26
N ASN A 159 33.53 18.54 40.12
CA ASN A 159 34.04 17.29 40.71
C ASN A 159 33.10 16.09 40.48
N CYS A 160 32.40 16.07 39.35
CA CYS A 160 31.41 15.05 39.05
C CYS A 160 32.01 14.04 38.07
N PRO A 161 31.94 12.72 38.35
CA PRO A 161 32.37 11.73 37.37
C PRO A 161 31.49 11.81 36.12
N ARG A 162 32.12 11.68 34.96
CA ARG A 162 31.44 11.67 33.67
C ARG A 162 30.30 10.64 33.69
N TYR A 163 29.09 11.09 33.33
CA TYR A 163 27.87 10.28 33.39
C TYR A 163 27.44 9.79 34.80
N GLY A 164 27.96 10.37 35.88
CA GLY A 164 27.65 9.96 37.26
C GLY A 164 26.16 10.04 37.60
N LEU A 165 25.51 11.15 37.25
CA LEU A 165 24.06 11.34 37.44
C LEU A 165 23.26 10.37 36.56
N SER A 166 23.65 10.20 35.30
CA SER A 166 22.98 9.28 34.36
C SER A 166 23.01 7.84 34.87
N ASN A 167 24.16 7.39 35.39
CA ASN A 167 24.33 6.06 35.97
C ASN A 167 23.51 5.89 37.25
N ALA A 168 23.37 6.94 38.06
CA ALA A 168 22.51 6.92 39.25
C ALA A 168 21.03 6.83 38.89
N ILE A 169 20.58 7.60 37.89
CA ILE A 169 19.21 7.54 37.38
C ILE A 169 18.91 6.16 36.78
N GLU A 170 19.83 5.59 36.01
CA GLU A 170 19.64 4.25 35.42
C GLU A 170 19.55 3.16 36.48
N LYS A 171 20.34 3.26 37.56
CA LYS A 171 20.24 2.35 38.72
C LYS A 171 18.87 2.47 39.40
N LEU A 172 18.39 3.69 39.62
CA LEU A 172 17.09 3.94 40.25
C LEU A 172 15.93 3.45 39.37
N LEU A 173 16.01 3.62 38.05
CA LEU A 173 15.01 3.09 37.12
C LEU A 173 14.95 1.56 37.20
N LYS A 174 16.09 0.88 37.16
CA LYS A 174 16.16 -0.59 37.29
C LYS A 174 15.63 -1.09 38.64
N GLU A 175 15.84 -0.33 39.71
CA GLU A 175 15.32 -0.68 41.03
C GLU A 175 13.80 -0.48 41.12
N ASN A 176 13.28 0.59 40.50
CA ASN A 176 11.85 0.85 40.41
C ASN A 176 11.12 -0.21 39.58
N ASP A 177 11.70 -0.64 38.46
CA ASP A 177 11.14 -1.72 37.64
C ASP A 177 11.02 -3.03 38.43
N LYS A 178 12.03 -3.37 39.23
CA LYS A 178 11.99 -4.54 40.14
C LYS A 178 10.91 -4.42 41.20
N LEU A 179 10.74 -3.23 41.78
CA LEU A 179 9.68 -2.99 42.78
C LEU A 179 8.29 -3.15 42.15
N HIS A 180 8.10 -2.68 40.92
CA HIS A 180 6.86 -2.87 40.19
C HIS A 180 6.57 -4.36 39.92
N GLU A 181 7.60 -5.14 39.57
CA GLU A 181 7.47 -6.60 39.37
C GLU A 181 7.08 -7.32 40.66
N VAL A 182 7.75 -7.01 41.78
CA VAL A 182 7.41 -7.57 43.11
C VAL A 182 5.99 -7.20 43.50
N THR A 183 5.62 -5.93 43.35
CA THR A 183 4.26 -5.45 43.68
C THR A 183 3.19 -6.12 42.83
N ALA A 184 3.47 -6.37 41.54
CA ALA A 184 2.56 -7.10 40.66
C ALA A 184 2.39 -8.56 41.10
N ASN A 185 3.49 -9.21 41.51
CA ASN A 185 3.47 -10.57 42.04
C ASN A 185 2.67 -10.65 43.35
N ASP A 186 2.88 -9.72 44.28
CA ASP A 186 2.15 -9.65 45.55
C ASP A 186 0.65 -9.42 45.32
N ARG A 187 0.27 -8.51 44.42
CA ARG A 187 -1.14 -8.31 44.03
C ARG A 187 -1.75 -9.56 43.41
N GLY A 188 -0.97 -10.31 42.62
CA GLY A 188 -1.38 -11.59 42.06
C GLY A 188 -1.63 -12.64 43.15
N LEU A 189 -0.75 -12.72 44.15
CA LEU A 189 -0.89 -13.62 45.30
C LEU A 189 -2.10 -13.25 46.16
N ILE A 190 -2.28 -11.96 46.46
CA ILE A 190 -3.44 -11.46 47.21
C ILE A 190 -4.74 -11.76 46.45
N SER A 191 -4.77 -11.56 45.13
CA SER A 191 -5.94 -11.89 44.30
C SER A 191 -6.25 -13.38 44.28
N LYS A 192 -5.22 -14.24 44.26
CA LYS A 192 -5.40 -15.70 44.38
C LYS A 192 -5.94 -16.08 45.74
N HIS A 193 -5.36 -15.58 46.82
CA HIS A 193 -5.79 -15.87 48.18
C HIS A 193 -7.21 -15.36 48.46
N SER A 194 -7.56 -14.17 47.96
CA SER A 194 -8.92 -13.63 48.05
C SER A 194 -9.94 -14.47 47.28
N ARG A 195 -9.54 -15.06 46.13
CA ARG A 195 -10.40 -15.99 45.38
C ARG A 195 -10.56 -17.32 46.10
N GLU A 196 -9.49 -17.85 46.71
CA GLU A 196 -9.51 -19.09 47.49
C GLU A 196 -10.44 -18.96 48.71
N LEU A 197 -10.35 -17.86 49.46
CA LEU A 197 -11.26 -17.57 50.58
C LEU A 197 -12.73 -17.50 50.14
N LEU A 198 -13.01 -16.84 49.01
CA LEU A 198 -14.38 -16.76 48.47
C LEU A 198 -14.89 -18.11 47.95
N SER A 199 -14.02 -19.01 47.50
CA SER A 199 -14.42 -20.37 47.11
C SER A 199 -14.58 -21.34 48.28
N GLU A 200 -14.02 -21.04 49.46
CA GLU A 200 -14.21 -21.82 50.69
C GLU A 200 -15.49 -21.41 51.45
N GLU A 201 -16.08 -20.24 51.16
CA GLU A 201 -17.35 -19.79 51.77
C GLU A 201 -18.62 -20.27 51.02
N GLU A 202 -18.52 -20.93 49.86
CA GLU A 202 -19.67 -21.52 49.15
C GLU A 202 -19.91 -23.00 49.54
N GLU A 203 -20.26 -23.25 50.81
CA GLU A 203 -21.04 -24.41 51.25
C GLU A 203 -22.44 -23.92 51.68
N PRO A 204 -23.55 -24.47 51.15
CA PRO A 204 -24.86 -23.83 51.22
C PRO A 204 -25.54 -24.17 52.55
N THR A 205 -25.70 -23.19 53.44
CA THR A 205 -26.74 -23.29 54.47
C THR A 205 -27.59 -22.04 54.58
N SER A 206 -28.89 -22.30 54.53
CA SER A 206 -29.99 -21.37 54.54
C SER A 206 -30.10 -20.55 55.84
N SER A 207 -30.73 -19.38 55.67
CA SER A 207 -31.60 -18.68 56.62
C SER A 207 -31.04 -17.42 57.27
N GLN A 208 -31.62 -16.31 56.84
CA GLN A 208 -32.01 -15.12 57.61
C GLN A 208 -30.96 -14.48 58.55
N ILE A 209 -30.59 -13.23 58.26
CA ILE A 209 -30.81 -12.07 59.15
C ILE A 209 -30.79 -10.79 58.31
N SER A 210 -32.00 -10.24 58.18
CA SER A 210 -32.41 -8.85 58.35
C SER A 210 -31.44 -7.73 57.96
N ALA A 211 -31.86 -7.01 56.91
CA ALA A 211 -31.51 -5.63 56.65
C ALA A 211 -31.66 -4.76 57.91
N SER A 212 -30.59 -4.05 58.28
CA SER A 212 -30.70 -2.82 59.05
C SER A 212 -29.83 -1.75 58.41
N SER A 213 -30.53 -0.74 57.91
CA SER A 213 -30.01 0.49 57.34
C SER A 213 -29.19 1.25 58.38
N ILE A 214 -27.97 1.65 58.03
CA ILE A 214 -27.35 2.86 58.58
C ILE A 214 -27.11 3.82 57.42
N LYS A 215 -27.75 4.97 57.54
CA LYS A 215 -27.79 6.10 56.63
C LYS A 215 -26.66 7.08 56.99
N LEU A 216 -26.18 7.77 55.96
CA LEU A 216 -25.61 9.15 55.96
C LEU A 216 -24.19 9.25 56.57
N ASP A 217 -23.20 9.93 55.99
CA ASP A 217 -23.30 11.18 55.23
C ASP A 217 -22.24 11.37 54.13
N SER A 218 -22.64 12.27 53.24
CA SER A 218 -22.01 12.89 52.08
C SER A 218 -20.55 13.36 52.23
N SER A 219 -19.77 13.13 51.16
CA SER A 219 -19.09 14.24 50.45
C SER A 219 -18.44 13.80 49.12
N SER A 220 -18.79 14.54 48.06
CA SER A 220 -17.98 14.86 46.85
C SER A 220 -17.62 13.71 45.90
N SER A 221 -18.47 13.38 44.91
CA SER A 221 -18.53 13.96 43.56
C SER A 221 -17.25 13.78 42.70
N ASN A 222 -17.36 12.83 41.77
CA ASN A 222 -16.79 12.78 40.41
C ASN A 222 -15.32 13.21 40.20
N GLY A 223 -14.44 12.21 40.14
CA GLY A 223 -13.21 12.28 39.36
C GLY A 223 -13.15 11.08 38.42
N GLY A 224 -13.42 11.32 37.13
CA GLY A 224 -13.47 10.30 36.09
C GLY A 224 -12.21 9.45 36.02
N PHE A 225 -12.42 8.16 35.87
CA PHE A 225 -11.41 7.17 35.53
C PHE A 225 -10.85 7.49 34.14
N VAL A 226 -9.76 8.25 34.08
CA VAL A 226 -8.93 8.37 32.87
C VAL A 226 -7.88 7.29 32.97
N THR A 227 -8.02 6.26 32.14
CA THR A 227 -6.94 5.32 31.87
C THR A 227 -5.71 6.10 31.38
N PRO A 228 -4.48 5.76 31.79
CA PRO A 228 -3.30 6.32 31.14
C PRO A 228 -3.23 5.71 29.75
N GLY A 229 -3.88 6.39 28.80
CA GLY A 229 -3.68 6.15 27.38
C GLY A 229 -2.20 6.32 27.08
N LYS A 230 -1.64 5.34 26.35
CA LYS A 230 -0.27 5.38 25.82
C LYS A 230 -0.05 6.74 25.15
N ARG A 231 0.67 7.64 25.82
CA ARG A 231 1.12 8.88 25.19
C ARG A 231 2.12 8.48 24.12
N ASN A 232 1.78 8.79 22.87
CA ASN A 232 2.71 8.62 21.76
C ASN A 232 3.88 9.58 21.98
N GLN A 233 5.11 9.13 21.71
CA GLN A 233 6.34 9.93 21.83
C GLN A 233 6.25 11.29 21.10
N ALA A 234 5.39 11.41 20.10
CA ALA A 234 5.13 12.65 19.37
C ALA A 234 4.52 13.78 20.24
N ASP A 235 3.72 13.43 21.27
CA ASP A 235 3.08 14.44 22.12
C ASP A 235 4.04 14.96 23.19
N LEU A 236 4.98 14.11 23.66
CA LEU A 236 6.03 14.53 24.59
C LEU A 236 7.02 15.51 23.94
N VAL A 237 7.28 15.35 22.65
CA VAL A 237 8.17 16.24 21.87
C VAL A 237 7.50 17.60 21.64
N LYS A 238 6.17 17.66 21.48
CA LYS A 238 5.44 18.93 21.33
C LYS A 238 5.43 19.77 22.60
N ASP A 239 5.34 19.15 23.77
CA ASP A 239 5.38 19.87 25.05
C ASP A 239 6.78 20.41 25.38
N ILE A 240 7.83 19.73 24.93
CA ILE A 240 9.22 20.22 25.07
C ILE A 240 9.48 21.39 24.13
N LEU A 241 8.95 21.35 22.89
CA LEU A 241 9.14 22.43 21.92
C LEU A 241 8.31 23.68 22.26
N SER A 242 7.11 23.52 22.85
CA SER A 242 6.28 24.68 23.22
C SER A 242 6.78 25.42 24.47
N GLY A 243 7.61 24.79 25.31
CA GLY A 243 8.28 25.43 26.44
C GLY A 243 9.51 26.25 26.07
N LEU A 244 10.06 26.09 24.86
CA LEU A 244 11.25 26.80 24.38
C LEU A 244 10.93 28.16 23.73
N ASP A 245 9.68 28.41 23.32
CA ASP A 245 9.26 29.67 22.71
C ASP A 245 8.80 30.73 23.75
N SER A 246 8.93 30.45 25.05
CA SER A 246 8.54 31.37 26.14
C SER A 246 9.69 31.76 27.07
N ALA A 247 10.95 31.56 26.66
CA ALA A 247 12.16 31.98 27.37
C ALA A 247 13.01 32.94 26.54
#